data_AF-A0A6G9SFB5-F1
#
_entry.id   AF-A0A6G9SFB5-F1
#
_cell.length_a   1.000
_cell.length_b   1.000
_cell.length_c   1.000
_cell.angle_alpha   90.00
_cell.angle_beta   90.00
_cell.angle_gamma   90.00
#
_symmetry.space_group_name_H-M   'P 1'
#
loop_
_entity.id
_entity.type
_entity.pdbx_description
1 polymer ?
#
loop_
_entity_poly.entity_id
_entity_poly.type
_entity_poly.pdbx_seq_one_letter_code
_entity_poly.pdbx_strand_id
1 'polypeptide(L)'
;MHVLSIPTWIIHVSSVIEWIAAIWLIWTYGELTGNRTWWGLSFAMLPALVSAMCACTWHYFDNPESLEWLVTLQATMTLFGNFTLWAAAVWIWRSAKSAHKGINSVANQPIKSER
;
A
#
# COMPACT_ATOMS: atom_id res chain seq x y z
N MET A 1 -13.62 15.45 -25.56
CA MET A 1 -13.70 16.52 -24.54
C MET A 1 -14.79 16.15 -23.55
N HIS A 2 -14.42 15.50 -22.45
CA HIS A 2 -15.32 15.28 -21.32
C HIS A 2 -14.54 15.65 -20.06
N VAL A 3 -14.82 16.85 -19.55
CA VAL A 3 -14.37 17.27 -18.23
C VAL A 3 -15.11 16.42 -17.19
N LEU A 4 -14.40 15.90 -16.20
CA LEU A 4 -15.05 15.21 -15.08
C LEU A 4 -16.05 16.16 -14.41
N SER A 5 -17.22 15.65 -14.05
CA SER A 5 -18.19 16.43 -13.28
C SER A 5 -17.61 16.79 -11.89
N ILE A 6 -18.10 17.87 -11.29
CA ILE A 6 -17.67 18.30 -9.94
C ILE A 6 -17.78 17.15 -8.92
N PRO A 7 -18.87 16.37 -8.86
CA PRO A 7 -18.95 15.20 -7.99
C PRO A 7 -17.85 14.16 -8.25
N THR A 8 -17.53 13.88 -9.52
CA THR A 8 -16.49 12.93 -9.88
C THR A 8 -15.11 13.41 -9.43
N TRP A 9 -14.83 14.70 -9.57
CA TRP A 9 -13.60 15.32 -9.07
C TRP A 9 -13.44 15.19 -7.55
N ILE A 10 -14.51 15.42 -6.80
CA ILE A 10 -14.50 15.28 -5.34
C ILE A 10 -14.05 13.87 -4.94
N ILE A 11 -14.60 12.84 -5.59
CA ILE A 11 -14.25 11.44 -5.28
C ILE A 11 -12.77 11.15 -5.59
N HIS A 12 -12.24 11.63 -6.72
CA HIS A 12 -10.84 11.39 -7.07
C HIS A 12 -9.88 12.03 -6.05
N VAL A 13 -10.14 13.29 -5.71
CA VAL A 13 -9.29 14.03 -4.76
C VAL A 13 -9.43 13.46 -3.34
N SER A 14 -10.65 13.13 -2.90
CA SER A 14 -10.86 12.54 -1.58
C SER A 14 -10.17 11.18 -1.46
N SER A 15 -10.29 10.31 -2.46
CA SER A 15 -9.64 8.99 -2.44
C SER A 15 -8.11 9.08 -2.44
N VAL A 16 -7.52 10.04 -3.15
CA VAL A 16 -6.06 10.29 -3.10
C VAL A 16 -5.64 10.72 -1.69
N ILE A 17 -6.37 11.65 -1.07
CA ILE A 17 -6.08 12.12 0.30
C ILE A 17 -6.23 10.97 1.30
N GLU A 18 -7.31 10.20 1.21
CA GLU A 18 -7.55 9.02 2.06
C GLU A 18 -6.42 8.00 1.92
N TRP A 19 -5.93 7.76 0.70
CA TRP A 19 -4.82 6.84 0.46
C TRP A 19 -3.51 7.35 1.07
N ILE A 20 -3.21 8.64 0.94
CA ILE A 20 -2.04 9.25 1.59
C ILE A 20 -2.14 9.12 3.12
N ALA A 21 -3.30 9.41 3.69
CA ALA A 21 -3.54 9.24 5.13
C ALA A 21 -3.36 7.79 5.57
N ALA A 22 -3.86 6.82 4.79
CA ALA A 22 -3.68 5.39 5.08
C ALA A 22 -2.20 4.97 5.06
N ILE A 23 -1.42 5.41 4.06
CA ILE A 23 0.03 5.17 4.00
C ILE A 23 0.73 5.73 5.23
N TRP A 24 0.39 6.96 5.62
CA TRP A 24 0.98 7.63 6.78
C TRP A 24 0.65 6.92 8.10
N LEU A 25 -0.59 6.48 8.27
CA LEU A 25 -1.01 5.72 9.45
C LEU A 25 -0.31 4.35 9.53
N ILE A 26 -0.22 3.63 8.42
CA ILE A 26 0.47 2.32 8.36
C ILE A 26 1.97 2.48 8.63
N TRP A 27 2.59 3.51 8.09
CA TRP A 27 3.98 3.85 8.38
C TRP A 27 4.19 4.07 9.88
N THR A 28 3.40 4.98 10.46
CA THR A 28 3.49 5.35 11.87
C THR A 28 3.27 4.13 12.77
N TYR A 29 2.30 3.28 12.42
CA TYR A 29 2.06 2.03 13.12
C TYR A 29 3.27 1.08 13.05
N GLY A 30 3.89 0.94 11.88
CA GLY A 30 5.10 0.13 11.70
C GLY A 30 6.29 0.61 12.54
N GLU A 31 6.49 1.93 12.65
CA GLU A 31 7.52 2.51 13.50
C GLU A 31 7.24 2.31 14.99
N LEU A 32 6.02 2.62 15.44
CA LEU A 32 5.63 2.52 16.85
C LEU A 32 5.67 1.08 17.38
N THR A 33 5.33 0.11 16.53
CA THR A 33 5.37 -1.32 16.90
C THR A 33 6.73 -1.98 16.65
N GLY A 34 7.67 -1.29 16.00
CA GLY A 34 8.92 -1.88 15.52
C GLY A 34 8.70 -2.97 14.45
N ASN A 35 7.51 -3.09 13.89
CA ASN A 35 7.18 -4.14 12.94
C ASN A 35 7.51 -3.71 11.50
N ARG A 36 8.66 -4.21 11.03
CA ARG A 36 9.18 -3.93 9.68
C ARG A 36 8.24 -4.39 8.55
N THR A 37 7.32 -5.33 8.78
CA THR A 37 6.40 -5.76 7.72
C THR A 37 5.33 -4.72 7.44
N TRP A 38 4.83 -4.04 8.47
CA TRP A 38 3.87 -2.94 8.32
C TRP A 38 4.53 -1.69 7.76
N TRP A 39 5.75 -1.40 8.19
CA TRP A 39 6.56 -0.35 7.56
C TRP A 39 6.85 -0.67 6.08
N GLY A 40 7.12 -1.94 5.74
CA GLY A 40 7.27 -2.35 4.34
C GLY A 40 5.99 -2.22 3.52
N LEU A 41 4.81 -2.42 4.14
CA LEU A 41 3.52 -2.26 3.48
C LEU A 41 3.27 -0.80 3.06
N SER A 42 3.63 0.19 3.88
CA SER A 42 3.43 1.61 3.52
C SER A 42 4.20 1.99 2.26
N PHE A 43 5.43 1.49 2.08
CA PHE A 43 6.17 1.67 0.82
C PHE A 43 5.54 0.92 -0.35
N ALA A 44 5.06 -0.29 -0.12
CA ALA A 44 4.42 -1.10 -1.16
C ALA A 44 3.15 -0.45 -1.73
N MET A 45 2.53 0.47 -0.99
CA MET A 45 1.34 1.25 -1.42
C MET A 45 1.68 2.44 -2.33
N LEU A 46 2.94 2.90 -2.37
CA LEU A 46 3.34 4.11 -3.11
C LEU A 46 3.12 4.02 -4.64
N PRO A 47 3.38 2.89 -5.34
CA PRO A 47 3.11 2.83 -6.77
C PRO A 47 1.63 3.07 -7.11
N ALA A 48 0.70 2.55 -6.28
CA ALA A 48 -0.73 2.81 -6.46
C ALA A 48 -1.08 4.30 -6.29
N LEU A 49 -0.41 5.01 -5.36
CA LEU A 49 -0.56 6.45 -5.21
C LEU A 49 -0.08 7.20 -6.47
N VAL A 50 1.09 6.84 -7.00
CA VAL A 50 1.62 7.45 -8.24
C VAL A 50 0.65 7.23 -9.41
N SER A 51 0.08 6.02 -9.51
CA SER A 51 -0.96 5.71 -10.50
C SER A 51 -2.16 6.66 -10.39
N ALA A 52 -2.73 6.83 -9.19
CA ALA A 52 -3.86 7.73 -8.96
C ALA A 52 -3.52 9.20 -9.26
N MET A 53 -2.32 9.64 -8.91
CA MET A 53 -1.83 10.99 -9.24
C MET A 53 -1.73 11.21 -10.75
N CYS A 54 -1.22 10.24 -11.51
CA CYS A 54 -1.13 10.33 -12.97
C CYS A 54 -2.53 10.51 -13.61
N ALA A 55 -3.52 9.74 -13.17
CA ALA A 55 -4.90 9.88 -13.65
C ALA A 55 -5.48 11.26 -13.30
N CYS A 56 -5.30 11.73 -12.07
CA CYS A 56 -5.77 13.05 -11.64
C CYS A 56 -5.10 14.18 -12.44
N THR A 57 -3.79 14.09 -12.69
CA THR A 57 -3.05 15.07 -13.49
C THR A 57 -3.55 15.10 -14.93
N TRP A 58 -3.76 13.95 -15.56
CA TRP A 58 -4.25 13.90 -16.94
C TRP A 58 -5.66 14.51 -17.07
N HIS A 59 -6.55 14.21 -16.12
CA HIS A 59 -7.89 14.81 -16.06
C HIS A 59 -7.87 16.31 -15.72
N TYR A 60 -6.94 16.76 -14.89
CA TYR A 60 -6.79 18.18 -14.55
C TYR A 60 -6.53 19.04 -15.78
N PHE A 61 -5.77 18.53 -16.75
CA PHE A 61 -5.46 19.21 -18.01
C PHE A 61 -6.47 18.95 -19.14
N ASP A 62 -7.64 18.38 -18.83
CA ASP A 62 -8.71 18.04 -19.79
C ASP A 62 -8.30 17.01 -20.85
N ASN A 63 -7.52 16.00 -20.46
CA ASN A 63 -7.16 14.83 -21.28
C ASN A 63 -6.43 15.18 -22.59
N PRO A 64 -5.37 16.01 -22.57
CA PRO A 64 -4.68 16.37 -23.79
C PRO A 64 -3.88 15.18 -24.32
N GLU A 65 -3.85 15.00 -25.65
CA GLU A 65 -3.09 13.93 -26.30
C GLU A 65 -1.59 13.99 -25.97
N SER A 66 -1.04 15.20 -25.78
CA SER A 66 0.36 15.40 -25.38
C SER A 66 0.73 14.77 -24.04
N LEU A 67 -0.26 14.48 -23.18
CA LEU A 67 -0.09 13.84 -21.87
C LEU A 67 -0.60 12.39 -21.84
N GLU A 68 -0.93 11.78 -22.97
CA GLU A 68 -1.43 10.39 -23.02
C GLU A 68 -0.42 9.39 -22.41
N TRP A 69 0.87 9.69 -22.45
CA TRP A 69 1.90 8.90 -21.77
C TRP A 69 1.66 8.73 -20.26
N LEU A 70 0.94 9.66 -19.61
CA LEU A 70 0.51 9.54 -18.22
C LEU A 70 -0.43 8.36 -18.01
N VAL A 71 -1.27 8.01 -19.00
CA VAL A 71 -2.16 6.85 -18.95
C VAL A 71 -1.36 5.55 -18.97
N THR A 72 -0.31 5.51 -19.79
CA THR A 72 0.61 4.35 -19.82
C THR A 72 1.39 4.23 -18.50
N LEU A 73 1.86 5.35 -17.95
CA LEU A 73 2.52 5.38 -16.65
C LEU A 73 1.55 4.95 -15.54
N GLN A 74 0.31 5.45 -15.55
CA GLN A 74 -0.76 5.08 -14.64
C GLN A 74 -0.99 3.57 -14.66
N ALA A 75 -1.21 2.98 -15.84
CA ALA A 75 -1.40 1.53 -15.98
C ALA A 75 -0.19 0.72 -15.49
N THR A 76 1.02 1.18 -15.80
CA THR A 76 2.27 0.55 -15.35
C THR A 76 2.37 0.58 -13.83
N MET A 77 2.15 1.74 -13.21
CA MET A 77 2.19 1.91 -11.76
C MET A 77 1.08 1.13 -11.05
N THR A 78 -0.10 0.97 -11.66
CA THR A 78 -1.15 0.05 -11.17
C THR A 78 -0.67 -1.39 -11.16
N LEU A 79 -0.04 -1.85 -12.24
CA LEU A 79 0.49 -3.22 -12.32
C LEU A 79 1.53 -3.46 -11.22
N PHE A 80 2.53 -2.57 -11.12
CA PHE A 80 3.55 -2.64 -10.08
C PHE A 80 2.95 -2.55 -8.67
N GLY A 81 1.99 -1.65 -8.45
CA GLY A 81 1.31 -1.48 -7.16
C GLY A 81 0.59 -2.75 -6.70
N ASN A 82 -0.08 -3.45 -7.61
CA ASN A 82 -0.70 -4.74 -7.28
C ASN A 82 0.34 -5.79 -6.88
N PHE A 83 1.46 -5.87 -7.61
CA PHE A 83 2.54 -6.79 -7.27
C PHE A 83 3.22 -6.47 -5.95
N THR A 84 3.50 -5.20 -5.66
CA THR A 84 4.14 -4.78 -4.40
C THR A 84 3.21 -5.02 -3.21
N LEU A 85 1.92 -4.71 -3.34
CA LEU A 85 0.93 -4.99 -2.30
C LEU A 85 0.77 -6.50 -2.06
N TRP A 86 0.71 -7.29 -3.11
CA TRP A 86 0.67 -8.76 -3.00
C TRP A 86 1.92 -9.29 -2.28
N ALA A 87 3.11 -8.83 -2.67
CA ALA A 87 4.36 -9.24 -2.03
C ALA A 87 4.38 -8.85 -0.54
N ALA A 88 3.94 -7.63 -0.20
CA ALA A 88 3.83 -7.18 1.18
C ALA A 88 2.83 -8.02 2.00
N ALA A 89 1.68 -8.36 1.42
CA ALA A 89 0.69 -9.24 2.06
C ALA A 89 1.25 -10.64 2.35
N VAL A 90 1.97 -11.23 1.38
CA VAL A 90 2.66 -12.51 1.57
C VAL A 90 3.72 -12.41 2.67
N TRP A 91 4.47 -11.30 2.73
CA TRP A 91 5.48 -11.09 3.76
C TRP A 91 4.87 -10.96 5.17
N ILE A 92 3.77 -10.22 5.31
CA ILE A 92 3.01 -10.11 6.57
C ILE A 92 2.52 -11.50 7.00
N TRP A 93 1.91 -12.27 6.10
CA TRP A 93 1.41 -13.61 6.40
C TRP A 93 2.52 -14.57 6.87
N ARG A 94 3.67 -14.58 6.18
CA ARG A 94 4.81 -15.43 6.56
C ARG A 94 5.40 -15.04 7.90
N SER A 95 5.43 -13.74 8.22
CA SER A 95 5.94 -13.22 9.48
C SER A 95 5.01 -13.60 10.65
N ALA A 96 3.69 -13.48 10.45
CA ALA A 96 2.69 -13.91 11.44
C ALA A 96 2.74 -15.42 11.72
N LYS A 97 2.88 -16.25 10.68
CA LYS A 97 3.01 -17.71 10.83
C LYS A 97 4.28 -18.11 11.60
N SER A 98 5.38 -17.40 11.35
CA SER A 98 6.66 -17.65 12.03
C SER A 98 6.57 -17.30 13.52
N ALA A 99 5.92 -16.19 13.87
CA ALA A 99 5.67 -15.80 15.26
C ALA A 99 4.81 -16.85 15.99
N HIS A 100 3.72 -17.32 15.37
CA HIS A 100 2.85 -18.35 15.95
C HIS A 100 3.58 -19.68 16.19
N LYS A 101 4.45 -20.10 15.27
CA LYS A 101 5.26 -21.33 15.44
C LYS A 101 6.25 -21.20 16.61
N GLY A 102 6.87 -20.04 16.80
CA GLY A 102 7.78 -19.78 17.91
C GLY A 102 7.10 -19.91 19.28
N ILE A 103 5.90 -19.34 19.43
CA ILE A 103 5.11 -19.41 20.67
C ILE A 103 4.80 -20.86 21.04
N ASN A 104 4.32 -21.65 20.09
CA ASN A 104 4.00 -23.07 20.34
C ASN A 104 5.25 -23.91 20.68
N SER A 105 6.40 -23.56 20.12
CA SER A 105 7.67 -24.24 20.42
C SER A 105 8.16 -23.99 21.85
N VAL A 106 7.93 -22.79 22.39
CA VAL A 106 8.28 -22.44 23.78
C VAL A 106 7.31 -23.07 24.76
N ALA A 107 6.01 -23.04 24.46
CA ALA A 107 4.98 -23.66 25.30
C ALA A 107 5.16 -25.18 25.45
N ASN A 108 5.71 -25.85 24.42
CA ASN A 108 5.98 -27.29 24.44
C ASN A 108 7.36 -27.68 24.99
N GLN A 109 8.16 -26.75 25.53
CA GLN A 109 9.40 -27.12 26.20
C GLN A 109 9.08 -27.77 27.56
N PRO A 110 9.59 -28.98 27.86
CA PRO A 110 9.42 -29.57 29.18
C PRO A 110 10.11 -28.67 30.21
N ILE A 111 9.38 -28.29 31.26
CA ILE A 111 9.92 -27.52 32.38
C ILE A 111 11.05 -28.35 33.00
N LYS A 112 12.30 -27.95 32.76
CA LYS A 112 13.45 -28.53 33.46
C LYS A 112 13.31 -28.17 34.94
N SER A 113 12.93 -29.15 35.77
CA SER A 113 13.12 -28.99 37.21
C SER A 113 14.62 -29.06 37.47
N GLU A 114 15.28 -27.92 37.64
CA GLU A 114 16.59 -27.88 38.29
C GLU A 114 16.37 -28.40 39.71
N ARG A 115 16.95 -29.57 40.00
CA ARG A 115 17.04 -30.17 41.34
C ARG A 115 18.29 -29.67 42.03
#